data_AF-A0AAE0IJ07-F1
#
_entry.id   AF-A0AAE0IJ07-F1
#
_cell.length_a   1.000
_cell.length_b   1.000
_cell.length_c   1.000
_cell.angle_alpha   90.00
_cell.angle_beta   90.00
_cell.angle_gamma   90.00
#
_symmetry.space_group_name_H-M   'P 1'
#
loop_
_entity.id
_entity.type
_entity.pdbx_description
1 polymer ?
#
loop_
_entity_poly.entity_id
_entity_poly.type
_entity_poly.pdbx_seq_one_letter_code
_entity_poly.pdbx_strand_id
1 'polypeptide(L)'
;MANSTTSLFVRCFGAQAMTCGLVLGTSDMTALSFTAFGVAMLPYLGWNYWCSGLGPAGGMVSRWMLMDFLGNCFFLGGSLYCARLLRDVEDETKKL
;
A
#
# COMPACT_ATOMS: atom_id res chain seq x y z
N MET A 1 18.05 12.26 -16.81
CA MET A 1 17.00 12.21 -17.84
C MET A 1 16.11 11.02 -17.50
N ALA A 2 14.87 11.24 -17.04
CA ALA A 2 13.97 10.13 -16.74
C ALA A 2 13.59 9.45 -18.06
N ASN A 3 13.91 8.17 -18.19
CA ASN A 3 13.57 7.36 -19.36
C ASN A 3 12.03 7.27 -19.47
N SER A 4 11.46 7.25 -20.68
CA SER A 4 10.00 7.24 -20.91
C SER A 4 9.29 6.14 -20.12
N THR A 5 9.95 4.99 -19.97
CA THR A 5 9.49 3.86 -19.15
C THR A 5 9.33 4.23 -17.68
N THR A 6 10.30 4.93 -17.08
CA THR A 6 10.24 5.36 -15.67
C THR A 6 9.11 6.35 -15.44
N SER A 7 8.88 7.28 -16.38
CA SER A 7 7.77 8.23 -16.31
C SER A 7 6.41 7.53 -16.38
N LEU A 8 6.27 6.52 -17.24
CA LEU A 8 5.06 5.69 -17.33
C LEU A 8 4.77 4.97 -16.01
N PHE A 9 5.78 4.31 -15.43
CA PHE A 9 5.63 3.60 -14.15
C PHE A 9 5.20 4.51 -13.01
N VAL A 10 5.84 5.69 -12.84
CA VAL A 10 5.46 6.65 -11.79
C VAL A 10 4.00 7.09 -11.92
N ARG A 11 3.51 7.31 -13.15
CA ARG A 11 2.12 7.69 -13.39
C ARG A 11 1.13 6.56 -13.05
N CYS A 12 1.46 5.33 -13.43
CA CYS A 12 0.63 4.16 -13.11
C CYS A 12 0.56 3.90 -11.60
N PHE A 13 1.69 3.92 -10.89
CA PHE A 13 1.72 3.76 -9.43
C PHE A 13 0.98 4.91 -8.72
N GLY A 14 1.16 6.15 -9.18
CA GLY A 14 0.41 7.29 -8.64
C GLY A 14 -1.11 7.15 -8.83
N ALA A 15 -1.56 6.70 -10.00
CA ALA A 15 -2.97 6.45 -10.27
C ALA A 15 -3.55 5.32 -9.41
N GLN A 16 -2.77 4.24 -9.18
CA GLN A 16 -3.14 3.15 -8.27
C GLN A 16 -3.29 3.64 -6.81
N ALA A 17 -2.38 4.49 -6.35
CA ALA A 17 -2.45 5.05 -5.00
C ALA A 17 -3.68 5.94 -4.80
N MET A 18 -4.01 6.78 -5.79
CA MET A 18 -5.19 7.64 -5.73
C MET A 18 -6.50 6.85 -5.78
N THR A 19 -6.57 5.81 -6.61
CA THR A 19 -7.75 4.93 -6.67
C THR A 19 -7.92 4.11 -5.40
N CYS A 20 -6.83 3.59 -4.82
CA CYS A 20 -6.85 2.92 -3.52
C CYS A 20 -7.32 3.86 -2.41
N GLY A 21 -6.77 5.09 -2.34
CA GLY A 21 -7.17 6.09 -1.36
C GLY A 21 -8.64 6.50 -1.49
N LEU A 22 -9.13 6.66 -2.73
CA LEU A 22 -10.53 6.95 -2.98
C LEU A 22 -11.43 5.80 -2.50
N VAL A 23 -11.12 4.55 -2.87
CA VAL A 23 -11.89 3.37 -2.45
C VAL A 23 -11.92 3.23 -0.93
N LEU A 24 -10.79 3.44 -0.26
CA LEU A 24 -10.69 3.46 1.21
C LEU A 24 -11.51 4.59 1.85
N GLY A 25 -11.60 5.75 1.19
CA GLY A 25 -12.32 6.91 1.70
C GLY A 25 -13.83 6.88 1.44
N THR A 26 -14.30 6.15 0.43
CA THR A 26 -15.72 6.16 0.02
C THR A 26 -16.49 4.88 0.32
N SER A 27 -15.82 3.79 0.67
CA SER A 27 -16.47 2.48 0.83
C SER A 27 -16.64 2.11 2.30
N ASP A 28 -17.78 1.53 2.67
CA ASP A 28 -17.95 0.87 3.98
C ASP A 28 -17.13 -0.42 4.01
N MET A 29 -15.93 -0.32 4.59
CA MET A 29 -14.96 -1.41 4.64
C MET A 29 -15.12 -2.21 5.92
N THR A 30 -15.35 -3.51 5.78
CA THR A 30 -15.34 -4.45 6.91
C THR A 30 -13.90 -4.73 7.39
N ALA A 31 -13.73 -5.26 8.60
CA ALA A 31 -12.43 -5.64 9.13
C ALA A 31 -11.68 -6.60 8.17
N LEU A 32 -12.41 -7.53 7.55
CA LEU A 32 -11.86 -8.46 6.57
C LEU A 32 -11.36 -7.73 5.31
N SER A 33 -12.14 -6.77 4.79
CA SER A 33 -11.75 -5.95 3.64
C SER A 33 -10.46 -5.17 3.91
N PHE A 34 -10.33 -4.57 5.11
CA PHE A 34 -9.11 -3.89 5.52
C PHE A 34 -7.91 -4.85 5.66
N THR A 35 -8.11 -6.06 6.20
CA THR A 35 -7.00 -7.04 6.27
C THR A 35 -6.57 -7.51 4.89
N ALA A 36 -7.52 -7.78 3.98
CA ALA A 36 -7.23 -8.22 2.62
C ALA A 36 -6.51 -7.13 1.82
N PHE A 37 -6.95 -5.87 1.96
CA PHE A 37 -6.29 -4.73 1.35
C PHE A 37 -4.86 -4.54 1.85
N GLY A 38 -4.63 -4.68 3.17
CA GLY A 38 -3.28 -4.65 3.74
C GLY A 38 -2.40 -5.77 3.20
N VAL A 39 -2.87 -7.02 3.20
CA VAL A 39 -2.12 -8.17 2.67
C VAL A 39 -1.79 -8.01 1.19
N ALA A 40 -2.68 -7.39 0.41
CA ALA A 40 -2.44 -7.10 -1.01
C ALA A 40 -1.24 -6.15 -1.25
N MET A 41 -0.77 -5.41 -0.23
CA MET A 41 0.41 -4.54 -0.31
C MET A 41 1.75 -5.29 -0.18
N LEU A 42 1.76 -6.54 0.32
CA LEU A 42 2.97 -7.36 0.48
C LEU A 42 3.76 -7.58 -0.82
N PRO A 43 3.15 -7.96 -1.97
CA PRO A 43 3.90 -8.10 -3.22
C PRO A 43 4.53 -6.78 -3.69
N TYR A 44 3.89 -5.63 -3.44
CA TYR A 44 4.44 -4.31 -3.78
C TYR A 44 5.63 -3.96 -2.89
N LEU A 45 5.57 -4.28 -1.60
CA LEU A 45 6.71 -4.15 -0.68
C LEU A 45 7.89 -5.05 -1.10
N GLY A 46 7.60 -6.30 -1.49
CA GLY A 46 8.60 -7.22 -2.03
C GLY A 46 9.25 -6.70 -3.31
N TRP A 47 8.45 -6.16 -4.24
CA TRP A 47 8.94 -5.55 -5.48
C TRP A 47 9.82 -4.32 -5.22
N ASN A 48 9.39 -3.43 -4.32
CA ASN A 48 10.15 -2.25 -3.93
C ASN A 48 11.48 -2.64 -3.27
N TYR A 49 11.46 -3.61 -2.34
CA TYR A 49 12.69 -4.11 -1.71
C TYR A 49 13.65 -4.74 -2.72
N TRP A 50 13.12 -5.54 -3.65
CA TRP A 50 13.90 -6.14 -4.73
C TRP A 50 14.60 -5.09 -5.61
N CYS A 51 13.92 -4.00 -5.93
CA CYS A 51 14.46 -2.93 -6.77
C CYS A 51 15.34 -1.91 -6.01
N SER A 52 15.16 -1.75 -4.68
CA SER A 52 15.80 -0.68 -3.88
C SER A 52 17.23 -0.98 -3.40
N GLY A 53 17.80 -2.16 -3.70
CA GLY A 53 19.25 -2.36 -3.57
C GLY A 53 19.78 -3.70 -3.05
N LEU A 54 18.96 -4.74 -2.88
CA LEU A 54 19.44 -6.08 -2.45
C LEU A 54 19.24 -7.21 -3.49
N GLY A 55 18.58 -6.95 -4.62
CA GLY A 55 18.45 -7.89 -5.74
C GLY A 55 19.36 -7.55 -6.93
N PRO A 56 19.55 -8.46 -7.90
CA PRO A 56 20.46 -8.30 -9.07
C PRO A 56 20.10 -7.16 -10.05
N ALA A 57 19.06 -6.37 -9.77
CA ALA A 57 18.60 -5.22 -10.57
C ALA A 57 19.03 -3.87 -9.97
N GLY A 58 20.18 -3.82 -9.27
CA GLY A 58 20.67 -2.70 -8.47
C GLY A 58 21.09 -1.43 -9.22
N GLY A 59 20.17 -0.80 -9.95
CA GLY A 59 20.39 0.46 -10.67
C GLY A 59 19.24 1.47 -10.63
N MET A 60 18.10 1.13 -10.01
CA MET A 60 16.90 1.98 -9.99
C MET A 60 16.55 2.54 -8.60
N VAL A 61 17.52 2.83 -7.75
CA VAL A 61 17.27 3.61 -6.51
C VAL A 61 16.95 5.06 -6.88
N SER A 62 15.75 5.28 -7.41
CA SER A 62 15.21 6.60 -7.66
C SER A 62 14.40 7.01 -6.44
N ARG A 63 14.48 8.28 -6.01
CA ARG A 63 13.69 8.82 -4.88
C ARG A 63 12.20 8.46 -4.97
N TRP A 64 11.69 8.27 -6.18
CA TRP A 64 10.33 7.85 -6.49
C TRP A 64 9.98 6.44 -5.99
N MET A 65 10.91 5.50 -6.03
CA MET A 65 10.68 4.12 -5.57
C MET A 65 10.73 4.02 -4.04
N LEU A 66 11.56 4.84 -3.40
CA LEU A 66 11.48 5.00 -1.94
C LEU A 66 10.13 5.59 -1.52
N MET A 67 9.60 6.54 -2.30
CA MET A 67 8.28 7.12 -2.04
C MET A 67 7.15 6.10 -2.24
N ASP A 68 7.26 5.21 -3.23
CA ASP A 68 6.32 4.10 -3.44
C ASP A 68 6.39 3.07 -2.28
N PHE A 69 7.59 2.71 -1.84
CA PHE A 69 7.78 1.85 -0.68
C PHE A 69 7.14 2.43 0.59
N LEU A 70 7.35 3.72 0.85
CA LEU A 70 6.74 4.41 1.99
C LEU A 70 5.21 4.47 1.88
N GLY A 71 4.67 4.71 0.67
CA GLY A 71 3.24 4.67 0.41
C GLY A 71 2.64 3.30 0.71
N ASN A 72 3.27 2.23 0.23
CA ASN A 72 2.84 0.84 0.50
C ASN A 72 2.91 0.50 2.00
N CYS A 73 3.94 0.97 2.72
CA CYS A 73 4.04 0.80 4.17
C CYS A 73 2.90 1.53 4.90
N PHE A 74 2.58 2.76 4.46
CA PHE A 74 1.49 3.55 5.04
C PHE A 74 0.14 2.88 4.81
N PHE A 75 -0.13 2.41 3.58
CA PHE A 75 -1.36 1.68 3.27
C PHE A 75 -1.47 0.36 4.04
N LEU A 76 -0.38 -0.43 4.13
CA LEU A 76 -0.34 -1.65 4.94
C LEU A 76 -0.66 -1.35 6.41
N GLY A 77 0.10 -0.42 7.01
CA GLY A 77 -0.03 -0.08 8.42
C GLY A 77 -1.39 0.51 8.76
N GLY A 78 -1.86 1.47 7.96
CA GLY A 78 -3.16 2.10 8.13
C GLY A 78 -4.31 1.09 7.98
N SER A 79 -4.24 0.22 6.98
CA SER A 79 -5.28 -0.80 6.77
C SER A 79 -5.33 -1.81 7.91
N LEU A 80 -4.18 -2.28 8.40
CA LEU A 80 -4.12 -3.18 9.55
C LEU A 80 -4.59 -2.50 10.85
N TYR A 81 -4.30 -1.21 11.03
CA TYR A 81 -4.79 -0.43 12.16
C TYR A 81 -6.32 -0.27 12.12
N CYS A 82 -6.89 0.12 10.99
CA CYS A 82 -8.34 0.21 10.81
C CYS A 82 -9.02 -1.16 11.02
N ALA A 83 -8.42 -2.25 10.54
CA ALA A 83 -8.92 -3.59 10.78
C ALA A 83 -8.94 -3.96 12.27
N ARG A 84 -7.91 -3.55 13.04
CA ARG A 84 -7.89 -3.75 14.50
C ARG A 84 -8.96 -2.93 15.19
N LEU A 85 -9.07 -1.64 14.85
CA LEU A 85 -10.06 -0.76 15.45
C LEU A 85 -11.50 -1.25 15.20
N LEU A 86 -11.81 -1.71 13.99
CA LEU A 86 -13.13 -2.28 13.68
C LEU A 86 -13.42 -3.55 14.50
N ARG A 87 -12.41 -4.40 14.71
CA ARG A 87 -12.55 -5.62 15.53
C ARG A 87 -12.82 -5.27 16.99
N ASP A 88 -12.11 -4.30 17.54
CA ASP A 88 -12.32 -3.85 18.92
C ASP A 88 -13.74 -3.31 19.11
N VAL A 89 -14.26 -2.54 18.15
CA VAL A 89 -15.65 -2.04 18.17
C VAL A 89 -16.68 -3.17 18.08
N GLU A 90 -16.43 -4.17 17.23
CA GLU A 90 -17.32 -5.34 17.10
C GLU A 90 -17.34 -6.21 18.37
N ASP A 91 -16.18 -6.36 19.02
CA ASP A 91 -16.05 -7.11 20.27
C ASP A 91 -16.71 -6.38 21.46
N GLU A 92 -16.62 -5.06 21.54
CA GLU A 92 -17.34 -4.25 22.55
C GLU A 92 -18.86 -4.30 22.34
N THR A 93 -19.32 -4.24 21.09
CA THR A 93 -20.75 -4.33 20.76
C THR A 93 -21.36 -5.68 21.16
N LYS A 94 -20.61 -6.79 21.05
CA LYS A 94 -21.07 -8.13 21.47
C LYS A 94 -21.18 -8.32 22.99
N LYS A 95 -20.55 -7.45 23.78
CA LYS A 95 -20.58 -7.52 25.26
C LYS A 95 -21.77 -6.78 25.87
N LEU A 96 -22.40 -5.88 25.11
CA LEU A 96 -23.62 -5.17 25.47
C LEU A 96 -24.87 -6.03 25.23
#